data_AF-A0A3C0JLQ1-F1
#
_entry.id   AF-A0A3C0JLQ1-F1
#
_cell.length_a   1.000
_cell.length_b   1.000
_cell.length_c   1.000
_cell.angle_alpha   90.00
_cell.angle_beta   90.00
_cell.angle_gamma   90.00
#
_symmetry.space_group_name_H-M   'P 1'
#
loop_
_entity.id
_entity.type
_entity.pdbx_description
1 polymer ?
#
loop_
_entity_poly.entity_id
_entity_poly.type
_entity_poly.pdbx_seq_one_letter_code
_entity_poly.pdbx_strand_id
1 'polypeptide(L)'
;MLVELVSLLNDDGLRLDGAFYAPTGDGDRAGPVDAVLLIHGSRGNFYDGATKSMAQDLSAQGYACLPLNTNAHDTAWYNPGGQNFKGNAFEVLAHTCTALGSLSRWACG
;
A
#
# COMPACT_ATOMS: atom_id res chain seq x y z
N MET A 1 -4.49 12.31 13.14
CA MET A 1 -4.95 10.92 13.22
C MET A 1 -3.76 10.03 13.49
N LEU A 2 -3.86 9.13 14.48
CA LEU A 2 -2.86 8.09 14.71
C LEU A 2 -3.18 6.89 13.80
N VAL A 3 -2.14 6.23 13.31
CA VAL A 3 -2.23 5.07 12.41
C VAL A 3 -1.28 3.99 12.88
N GLU A 4 -1.55 2.75 12.51
CA GLU A 4 -0.62 1.64 12.72
C GLU A 4 0.29 1.51 11.51
N LEU A 5 1.62 1.51 11.70
CA LEU A 5 2.54 1.22 10.61
C LEU A 5 2.62 -0.28 10.39
N VAL A 6 2.53 -0.71 9.13
CA VAL A 6 2.56 -2.12 8.76
C VAL A 6 3.70 -2.39 7.79
N SER A 7 4.24 -3.61 7.87
CA SER A 7 5.27 -4.11 6.96
C SER A 7 4.90 -5.50 6.50
N LEU A 8 4.87 -5.71 5.18
CA LEU A 8 4.47 -6.95 4.53
C LEU A 8 5.60 -7.45 3.65
N LEU A 9 5.70 -8.77 3.47
CA LEU A 9 6.55 -9.35 2.44
C LEU A 9 5.69 -9.73 1.24
N ASN A 10 6.10 -9.31 0.05
CA ASN A 10 5.49 -9.80 -1.18
C ASN A 10 6.03 -11.21 -1.54
N ASP A 11 5.50 -11.80 -2.60
CA ASP A 11 5.89 -13.16 -3.04
C ASP A 11 7.38 -13.27 -3.44
N ASP A 12 8.02 -12.15 -3.80
CA ASP A 12 9.44 -12.06 -4.10
C ASP A 12 10.31 -11.82 -2.85
N GLY A 13 9.71 -11.82 -1.65
CA GLY A 13 10.39 -11.54 -0.38
C GLY A 13 10.75 -10.07 -0.19
N LEU A 14 10.15 -9.15 -0.95
CA LEU A 14 10.35 -7.72 -0.77
C LEU A 14 9.47 -7.17 0.34
N ARG A 15 10.08 -6.37 1.23
CA ARG A 15 9.36 -5.60 2.23
C ARG A 15 8.62 -4.41 1.60
N LEU A 16 7.31 -4.38 1.82
CA LEU A 16 6.41 -3.27 1.49
C LEU A 16 5.92 -2.65 2.80
N ASP A 17 6.21 -1.37 3.00
CA ASP A 17 5.77 -0.62 4.17
C ASP A 17 4.53 0.20 3.86
N GLY A 18 3.65 0.35 4.85
CA GLY A 18 2.40 1.11 4.73
C GLY A 18 1.89 1.59 6.08
N ALA A 19 0.66 2.09 6.06
CA ALA A 19 -0.05 2.49 7.27
C ALA A 19 -1.49 2.00 7.22
N PHE A 20 -1.94 1.35 8.29
CA PHE A 20 -3.31 0.95 8.49
C PHE A 20 -4.11 2.07 9.17
N TYR A 21 -5.19 2.47 8.51
CA TYR A 21 -6.16 3.45 8.94
C TYR A 21 -7.41 2.69 9.36
N ALA A 22 -7.61 2.54 10.68
CA ALA A 22 -8.82 1.95 11.21
C ALA A 22 -10.04 2.83 10.84
N PRO A 23 -11.24 2.25 10.66
CA PRO A 23 -12.48 3.02 10.56
C PRO A 23 -12.66 3.91 11.80
N THR A 24 -12.94 5.20 11.61
CA THR A 24 -13.19 6.12 12.74
C THR A 24 -14.57 6.77 12.72
N GLY A 25 -15.34 6.57 11.65
CA GLY A 25 -16.71 7.09 11.54
C GLY A 25 -17.70 6.28 12.38
N ASP A 26 -18.65 6.95 13.02
CA ASP A 26 -19.74 6.34 13.79
C ASP A 26 -20.90 5.80 12.91
N GLY A 27 -20.82 6.02 11.58
CA GLY A 27 -21.83 5.58 10.62
C GLY A 27 -21.49 4.24 9.99
N ASP A 28 -22.51 3.46 9.65
CA ASP A 28 -22.35 2.29 8.79
C ASP A 28 -21.68 2.71 7.47
N ARG A 29 -20.64 1.97 7.07
CA ARG A 29 -19.98 2.18 5.77
C ARG A 29 -21.01 2.16 4.65
N ALA A 30 -21.02 3.19 3.80
CA ALA A 30 -22.06 3.37 2.79
C ALA A 30 -21.98 2.37 1.62
N GLY A 31 -20.79 1.83 1.34
CA GLY A 31 -20.50 1.01 0.17
C GLY A 31 -20.34 -0.48 0.50
N PRO A 32 -20.26 -1.37 -0.52
CA PRO A 32 -20.32 -2.81 -0.35
C PRO A 32 -19.01 -3.46 0.13
N VAL A 33 -17.88 -2.74 0.10
CA VAL A 33 -16.56 -3.28 0.42
C VAL A 33 -16.22 -3.14 1.90
N ASP A 34 -15.50 -4.11 2.45
CA ASP A 34 -15.06 -4.11 3.85
C ASP A 34 -13.82 -3.25 4.10
N ALA A 35 -12.95 -3.12 3.09
CA ALA A 35 -11.70 -2.36 3.18
C ALA A 35 -11.29 -1.78 1.83
N VAL A 36 -10.39 -0.79 1.87
CA VAL A 36 -9.82 -0.14 0.70
C VAL A 36 -8.30 -0.21 0.74
N LEU A 37 -7.72 -0.79 -0.31
CA LEU A 37 -6.28 -0.81 -0.55
C LEU A 37 -5.93 0.36 -1.48
N LEU A 38 -4.97 1.20 -1.07
CA LEU A 38 -4.56 2.38 -1.84
C LEU A 38 -3.15 2.22 -2.37
N ILE A 39 -3.03 2.27 -3.69
CA ILE A 39 -1.76 2.13 -4.41
C ILE A 39 -1.41 3.47 -5.03
N HIS A 40 -0.25 4.01 -4.68
CA HIS A 40 0.26 5.22 -5.28
C HIS A 40 0.82 4.95 -6.69
N GLY A 41 0.91 6.00 -7.51
CA GLY A 41 1.58 5.93 -8.82
C GLY A 41 3.10 5.87 -8.71
N SER A 42 3.76 5.81 -9.86
CA SER A 42 5.22 5.80 -9.99
C SER A 42 5.89 6.96 -9.23
N ARG A 43 6.94 6.66 -8.44
CA ARG A 43 7.62 7.60 -7.51
C ARG A 43 6.74 8.23 -6.41
N GLY A 44 5.53 7.73 -6.23
CA GLY A 44 4.66 8.10 -5.12
C GLY A 44 5.05 7.38 -3.83
N ASN A 45 4.33 7.68 -2.75
CA ASN A 45 4.45 7.00 -1.47
C ASN A 45 3.12 6.92 -0.72
N PHE A 46 3.08 6.09 0.33
CA PHE A 46 1.88 5.88 1.12
C PHE A 46 1.55 7.03 2.09
N TYR A 47 2.54 7.84 2.46
CA TYR A 47 2.47 8.78 3.59
C TYR A 47 2.33 10.25 3.20
N ASP A 48 2.18 10.56 1.91
CA ASP A 48 2.09 11.93 1.40
C ASP A 48 1.04 12.07 0.28
N GLY A 49 0.70 13.32 -0.02
CA GLY A 49 -0.15 13.71 -1.14
C GLY A 49 -1.53 13.05 -1.13
N ALA A 50 -2.00 12.70 -2.33
CA ALA A 50 -3.35 12.19 -2.54
C ALA A 50 -3.62 10.85 -1.83
N THR A 51 -2.62 9.97 -1.75
CA THR A 51 -2.74 8.65 -1.13
C THR A 51 -3.10 8.78 0.35
N LYS A 52 -2.39 9.64 1.07
CA LYS A 52 -2.64 9.89 2.50
C LYS A 52 -3.97 10.58 2.75
N SER A 53 -4.29 11.64 1.99
CA SER A 53 -5.56 12.36 2.16
C SER A 53 -6.76 11.44 1.90
N MET A 54 -6.70 10.63 0.85
CA MET A 54 -7.76 9.67 0.52
C MET A 54 -7.92 8.58 1.59
N ALA A 55 -6.81 8.08 2.18
CA ALA A 55 -6.89 7.14 3.29
C ALA A 55 -7.59 7.73 4.53
N GLN A 56 -7.30 9.01 4.84
CA GLN A 56 -7.93 9.72 5.94
C GLN A 56 -9.43 9.94 5.69
N ASP A 57 -9.79 10.39 4.50
CA ASP A 57 -11.18 10.69 4.13
C ASP A 57 -12.04 9.42 4.11
N LEU A 58 -11.50 8.30 3.61
CA LEU A 58 -12.19 7.01 3.59
C LEU A 58 -12.31 6.40 4.98
N SER A 59 -11.27 6.51 5.82
CA SER A 59 -11.33 6.08 7.22
C SER A 59 -12.38 6.85 8.03
N ALA A 60 -12.48 8.16 7.80
CA ALA A 60 -13.52 9.00 8.39
C ALA A 60 -14.94 8.60 7.93
N GLN A 61 -15.06 8.01 6.74
CA GLN A 61 -16.30 7.45 6.20
C GLN A 61 -16.59 6.01 6.63
N GLY A 62 -15.79 5.43 7.53
CA GLY A 62 -16.01 4.10 8.07
C GLY A 62 -15.34 2.96 7.31
N TYR A 63 -14.43 3.25 6.37
CA TYR A 63 -13.66 2.21 5.67
C TYR A 63 -12.32 1.93 6.35
N ALA A 64 -11.99 0.66 6.53
CA ALA A 64 -10.63 0.26 6.85
C ALA A 64 -9.74 0.52 5.63
N CYS A 65 -8.66 1.30 5.77
CA CYS A 65 -7.83 1.67 4.64
C CYS A 65 -6.37 1.28 4.85
N LEU A 66 -5.73 0.78 3.79
CA LEU A 66 -4.31 0.48 3.77
C LEU A 66 -3.65 1.09 2.52
N PRO A 67 -3.05 2.27 2.64
CA PRO A 67 -2.03 2.73 1.71
C PRO A 67 -0.69 2.01 1.94
N LEU A 68 -0.03 1.60 0.85
CA LEU A 68 1.24 0.87 0.87
C LEU A 68 2.22 1.43 -0.16
N ASN A 69 3.50 1.33 0.16
CA ASN A 69 4.56 1.51 -0.82
C ASN A 69 4.63 0.32 -1.78
N THR A 70 4.89 0.60 -3.05
CA THR A 70 5.17 -0.41 -4.07
C THR A 70 6.66 -0.45 -4.41
N ASN A 71 7.09 -1.45 -5.19
CA ASN A 71 8.45 -1.55 -5.72
C ASN A 71 8.88 -0.30 -6.50
N ALA A 72 7.92 0.47 -7.02
CA ALA A 72 8.11 1.69 -7.80
C ALA A 72 8.13 2.97 -6.96
N HIS A 73 8.08 2.87 -5.63
CA HIS A 73 8.22 3.99 -4.69
C HIS A 73 9.52 4.76 -4.92
N ASP A 74 10.64 4.05 -4.91
CA ASP A 74 11.96 4.63 -5.14
C ASP A 74 12.35 4.58 -6.61
N THR A 75 13.06 5.61 -7.07
CA THR A 75 13.56 5.65 -8.45
C THR A 75 14.55 4.51 -8.70
N ALA A 76 15.50 4.33 -7.80
CA ALA A 76 16.44 3.22 -7.79
C ALA A 76 16.89 2.96 -6.35
N TRP A 77 17.00 1.69 -5.98
CA TRP A 77 17.52 1.27 -4.68
C TRP A 77 18.18 -0.10 -4.80
N TYR A 78 19.14 -0.39 -3.92
CA TYR A 78 19.87 -1.65 -3.94
C TYR A 78 19.16 -2.67 -3.04
N ASN A 79 18.83 -3.85 -3.59
CA ASN A 79 18.28 -4.97 -2.85
C ASN A 79 19.40 -5.92 -2.41
N PRO A 80 19.76 -5.96 -1.12
CA PRO A 80 20.82 -6.85 -0.64
C PRO A 80 20.47 -8.33 -0.81
N GLY A 81 19.19 -8.69 -0.65
CA GLY A 81 18.74 -10.09 -0.73
C GLY A 81 18.85 -10.68 -2.14
N GLY A 82 18.63 -9.86 -3.16
CA GLY A 82 18.72 -10.25 -4.57
C GLY A 82 20.02 -9.83 -5.25
N GLN A 83 20.90 -9.11 -4.55
CA GLN A 83 22.14 -8.52 -5.07
C GLN A 83 21.94 -7.76 -6.40
N ASN A 84 20.83 -7.02 -6.51
CA ASN A 84 20.43 -6.31 -7.72
C ASN A 84 19.84 -4.94 -7.41
N PHE A 85 19.84 -4.06 -8.41
CA PHE A 85 19.09 -2.81 -8.32
C PHE A 85 17.62 -3.04 -8.64
N LYS A 86 16.78 -2.35 -7.88
CA LYS A 86 15.32 -2.33 -7.96
C LYS A 86 14.85 -0.89 -7.96
N GLY A 87 13.55 -0.68 -8.04
CA GLY A 87 12.95 0.64 -8.15
C GLY A 87 12.31 0.86 -9.51
N ASN A 88 11.64 1.99 -9.64
CA ASN A 88 10.91 2.38 -10.83
C ASN A 88 11.77 2.39 -12.11
N ALA A 89 13.07 2.71 -12.01
CA ALA A 89 14.01 2.69 -13.13
C ALA A 89 14.24 1.28 -13.71
N PHE A 90 13.90 0.23 -12.95
CA PHE A 90 14.06 -1.18 -13.32
C PHE A 90 12.70 -1.89 -13.39
N GLU A 91 11.60 -1.15 -13.35
CA GLU A 91 10.26 -1.72 -13.32
C GLU A 91 9.87 -2.31 -14.68
N VAL A 92 9.36 -3.54 -14.65
CA VAL A 92 8.61 -4.15 -15.75
C VAL A 92 7.15 -4.18 -15.30
N LEU A 93 6.26 -3.45 -15.98
CA LEU A 93 4.85 -3.26 -15.58
C LEU A 93 4.11 -4.57 -15.28
N ALA A 94 4.47 -5.67 -15.96
CA ALA A 94 3.88 -6.99 -15.71
C ALA A 94 4.16 -7.53 -14.29
N HIS A 95 5.28 -7.15 -13.68
CA HIS A 95 5.65 -7.59 -12.32
C HIS A 95 4.98 -6.78 -11.22
N THR A 96 4.48 -5.58 -11.52
CA THR A 96 3.70 -4.75 -10.58
C THR A 96 2.41 -5.45 -10.18
N CYS A 97 1.79 -6.19 -11.11
CA CYS A 97 0.59 -7.00 -10.82
C CYS A 97 0.86 -8.13 -9.82
N THR A 98 2.05 -8.74 -9.83
CA THR A 98 2.43 -9.80 -8.89
C THR A 98 2.56 -9.28 -7.45
N ALA A 99 3.11 -8.06 -7.29
CA ALA A 99 3.19 -7.40 -5.98
C ALA A 99 1.81 -7.13 -5.35
N LEU A 100 0.77 -6.97 -6.18
CA LEU A 100 -0.62 -6.81 -5.70
C LEU A 100 -1.24 -8.13 -5.23
N GLY A 101 -0.75 -9.28 -5.70
CA GLY A 101 -1.24 -10.61 -5.32
C GLY A 101 -1.11 -10.88 -3.81
N SER A 102 0.03 -10.51 -3.22
CA SER A 102 0.26 -10.61 -1.77
C SER A 102 -0.65 -9.72 -0.92
N LEU A 103 -1.22 -8.65 -1.51
CA LEU A 103 -2.06 -7.68 -0.80
C LEU A 103 -3.48 -8.18 -0.57
N SER A 104 -3.96 -9.09 -1.43
CA SER A 104 -5.25 -9.77 -1.24
C SER A 104 -5.30 -10.58 0.05
N ARG A 105 -4.17 -11.18 0.47
CA ARG A 105 -4.08 -11.94 1.72
C ARG A 105 -4.23 -11.06 2.96
N TRP A 106 -3.74 -9.82 2.92
CA TRP A 106 -3.98 -8.87 4.00
C TRP A 106 -5.48 -8.50 4.11
N ALA A 107 -6.15 -8.33 2.97
CA ALA A 107 -7.56 -7.94 2.95
C ALA A 107 -8.53 -9.08 3.32
N CYS A 108 -8.15 -10.34 3.12
CA CYS A 108 -9.05 -11.49 3.28
C CYS A 108 -8.82 -12.37 4.51
N GLY A 109 -7.70 -12.21 5.23
CA GLY A 109 -7.35 -13.06 6.38
C GLY A 109 -6.75 -14.41 5.99
#